data_AF-A0A9P8EVG6-F1
#
_entry.id   AF-A0A9P8EVG6-F1
#
_cell.length_a   1.000
_cell.length_b   1.000
_cell.length_c   1.000
_cell.angle_alpha   90.00
_cell.angle_beta   90.00
_cell.angle_gamma   90.00
#
_symmetry.space_group_name_H-M   'P 1'
#
loop_
_entity.id
_entity.type
_entity.pdbx_description
1 polymer ?
#
loop_
_entity_poly.entity_id
_entity_poly.type
_entity_poly.pdbx_seq_one_letter_code
_entity_poly.pdbx_strand_id
1 'polypeptide(L)'
;MTFIFTSYFERFPDFDHQPRQSIRIEFNRLAKAQNELDVKPRNTVDECRKILRYTHVNLVDLMDARRDENTKVKKFKTYKELRDYSHKTKKFYPLDDAKGELSRSL
;
A
#
# COMPACT_ATOMS: atom_id res chain seq x y z
N MET A 1 -12.31 -1.16 -27.63
CA MET A 1 -10.99 -1.81 -27.82
C MET A 1 -10.50 -2.26 -26.46
N THR A 2 -10.42 -3.56 -26.22
CA THR A 2 -9.95 -4.15 -24.97
C THR A 2 -8.43 -4.23 -25.03
N PHE A 3 -7.74 -3.47 -24.19
CA PHE A 3 -6.29 -3.58 -24.03
C PHE A 3 -6.00 -4.86 -23.24
N ILE A 4 -5.48 -5.89 -23.92
CA ILE A 4 -4.95 -7.08 -23.25
C ILE A 4 -3.57 -6.69 -22.73
N PHE A 5 -3.48 -6.43 -21.43
CA PHE A 5 -2.21 -6.24 -20.76
C PHE A 5 -1.51 -7.59 -20.62
N THR A 6 -0.30 -7.69 -21.16
CA THR A 6 0.51 -8.91 -21.11
C THR A 6 1.12 -9.15 -19.74
N SER A 7 1.13 -8.12 -18.89
CA SER A 7 1.67 -8.13 -17.54
C SER A 7 0.82 -7.25 -16.61
N TYR A 8 0.64 -7.68 -15.36
CA TYR A 8 -0.07 -6.93 -14.32
C TYR A 8 0.43 -5.48 -14.19
N PHE A 9 1.75 -5.27 -14.36
CA PHE A 9 2.39 -3.98 -14.16
C PHE A 9 2.14 -2.96 -15.27
N GLU A 10 1.69 -3.39 -16.45
CA GLU A 10 1.34 -2.46 -17.55
C GLU A 10 0.13 -1.58 -17.22
N ARG A 11 -0.65 -1.95 -16.20
CA ARG A 11 -1.73 -1.12 -15.65
C ARG A 11 -1.23 0.09 -14.86
N PHE A 12 0.06 0.14 -14.56
CA PHE A 12 0.70 1.18 -13.76
C PHE A 12 1.89 1.72 -14.55
N PRO A 13 1.65 2.55 -15.59
CA PRO A 13 2.71 3.01 -16.50
C PRO A 13 3.82 3.81 -15.80
N ASP A 14 3.50 4.46 -14.68
CA ASP A 14 4.48 5.18 -13.86
C ASP A 14 5.37 4.25 -13.03
N PHE A 15 5.03 2.96 -12.95
CA PHE A 15 5.80 1.95 -12.24
C PHE A 15 6.81 1.28 -13.20
N ASP A 16 8.02 1.82 -13.26
CA ASP A 16 9.14 1.21 -13.98
C ASP A 16 9.58 -0.10 -13.29
N HIS A 17 8.98 -1.20 -13.72
CA HIS A 17 9.27 -2.55 -13.26
C HIS A 17 10.37 -3.17 -14.12
N GLN A 18 11.46 -3.61 -13.49
CA GLN A 18 12.59 -4.19 -14.19
C GLN A 18 12.66 -5.70 -13.88
N PRO A 19 11.85 -6.54 -14.55
CA PRO A 19 11.66 -7.96 -14.20
C PRO A 19 12.93 -8.81 -14.34
N ARG A 20 13.95 -8.29 -15.02
CA ARG A 20 15.26 -8.95 -15.21
C ARG A 20 16.27 -8.62 -14.13
N GLN A 21 15.96 -7.68 -13.24
CA GLN A 21 16.85 -7.33 -12.15
C GLN A 21 16.64 -8.23 -10.93
N SER A 22 17.69 -8.40 -10.14
CA SER A 22 17.59 -9.17 -8.91
C SER A 22 16.63 -8.50 -7.92
N ILE A 23 15.90 -9.32 -7.17
CA ILE A 23 14.99 -8.89 -6.10
C ILE A 23 15.66 -7.90 -5.12
N ARG A 24 16.96 -8.04 -4.86
CA ARG A 24 17.72 -7.11 -4.00
C ARG A 24 17.80 -5.70 -4.56
N ILE A 25 17.99 -5.55 -5.88
CA ILE A 25 18.07 -4.24 -6.51
C ILE A 25 16.69 -3.58 -6.54
N GLU A 26 15.65 -4.33 -6.88
CA GLU A 26 14.27 -3.82 -6.81
C GLU A 26 13.87 -3.43 -5.38
N PHE A 27 14.27 -4.21 -4.37
CA PHE A 27 14.04 -3.88 -2.97
C PHE A 27 14.73 -2.57 -2.57
N ASN A 28 15.98 -2.36 -2.98
CA ASN A 28 16.71 -1.11 -2.72
C ASN A 28 16.10 0.09 -3.46
N ARG A 29 15.56 -0.12 -4.67
CA ARG A 29 14.83 0.92 -5.41
C ARG A 29 13.56 1.32 -4.66
N LEU A 30 12.76 0.33 -4.23
CA LEU A 30 11.53 0.57 -3.46
C LEU A 30 11.81 1.20 -2.09
N ALA A 31 12.95 0.88 -1.46
CA ALA A 31 13.35 1.49 -0.20
C ALA A 31 13.55 3.02 -0.31
N LYS A 32 13.84 3.56 -1.49
CA LYS A 32 13.92 5.03 -1.70
C LYS A 32 12.57 5.74 -1.59
N ALA A 33 11.45 5.03 -1.69
CA ALA A 33 10.10 5.60 -1.50
C ALA A 33 9.74 5.84 -0.01
N GLN A 34 10.66 5.57 0.94
CA GLN A 34 10.45 5.72 2.38
C GLN A 34 10.05 7.13 2.84
N ASN A 35 10.25 8.17 2.02
CA ASN A 35 9.88 9.55 2.35
C ASN A 35 8.37 9.76 2.55
N GLU A 36 7.51 8.87 2.04
CA GLU A 36 6.06 9.02 2.10
C GLU A 36 5.45 8.82 3.50
N LEU A 37 6.19 8.22 4.45
CA LEU A 37 5.63 7.83 5.76
C LEU A 37 6.14 8.65 6.95
N ASP A 38 7.10 9.55 6.74
CA ASP A 38 7.84 10.23 7.81
C ASP A 38 8.33 9.22 8.88
N VAL A 39 8.87 8.10 8.42
CA VAL A 39 9.47 7.07 9.27
C VAL A 39 10.95 7.00 8.94
N LYS A 40 11.80 7.27 9.94
CA LYS A 40 13.26 7.18 9.78
C LYS A 40 13.64 5.79 9.22
N PRO A 41 14.41 5.71 8.11
CA PRO A 41 14.94 4.46 7.59
C PRO A 41 15.64 3.68 8.69
N ARG A 42 15.39 2.37 8.76
CA ARG A 42 16.01 1.48 9.74
C ARG A 42 16.88 0.45 9.07
N ASN A 43 17.92 0.03 9.77
CA ASN A 43 19.01 -0.73 9.19
C ASN A 43 18.67 -2.23 9.07
N THR A 44 17.57 -2.68 9.69
CA THR A 44 17.14 -4.08 9.65
C THR A 44 15.63 -4.25 9.49
N VAL A 45 15.23 -5.37 8.89
CA VAL A 45 13.82 -5.77 8.73
C VAL A 45 13.14 -5.95 10.09
N ASP A 46 13.86 -6.42 11.10
CA ASP A 46 13.31 -6.64 12.44
C ASP A 46 12.94 -5.32 13.14
N GLU A 47 13.77 -4.30 12.97
CA GLU A 47 13.46 -2.96 13.48
C GLU A 47 12.23 -2.36 12.79
N CYS A 48 12.10 -2.52 11.46
CA CYS A 48 10.90 -2.12 10.72
C CYS A 48 9.66 -2.86 11.22
N ARG A 49 9.76 -4.19 11.37
CA ARG A 49 8.65 -5.02 11.87
C ARG A 49 8.19 -4.57 13.25
N LYS A 50 9.14 -4.19 14.13
CA LYS A 50 8.81 -3.68 15.47
C LYS A 50 7.99 -2.39 15.40
N ILE A 51 8.35 -1.42 14.56
CA ILE A 51 7.55 -0.19 14.41
C ILE A 51 6.17 -0.49 13.84
N LEU A 52 6.12 -1.26 12.74
CA LEU A 52 4.89 -1.52 12.02
C LEU A 52 3.86 -2.22 12.91
N ARG A 53 4.30 -3.11 13.81
CA ARG A 53 3.44 -3.75 14.81
C ARG A 53 2.70 -2.76 15.72
N TYR A 54 3.28 -1.59 15.99
CA TYR A 54 2.68 -0.58 16.87
C TYR A 54 2.07 0.61 16.11
N THR A 55 2.12 0.57 14.78
CA THR A 55 1.56 1.63 13.93
C THR A 55 0.16 1.23 13.48
N HIS A 56 -0.86 1.88 14.06
CA HIS A 56 -2.25 1.64 13.69
C HIS A 56 -2.68 2.71 12.68
N VAL A 57 -2.86 2.32 11.42
CA VAL A 57 -3.33 3.20 10.34
C VAL A 57 -4.38 2.45 9.52
N ASN A 58 -5.30 3.17 8.91
CA ASN A 58 -6.23 2.58 7.94
C ASN A 58 -5.53 2.46 6.58
N LEU A 59 -5.65 1.31 5.92
CA LEU A 59 -4.98 1.06 4.63
C LEU A 59 -5.54 1.92 3.49
N VAL A 60 -6.83 2.25 3.49
CA VAL A 60 -7.42 3.13 2.47
C VAL A 60 -6.85 4.53 2.60
N ASP A 61 -6.79 5.08 3.83
CA ASP A 61 -6.17 6.39 4.10
C ASP A 61 -4.71 6.43 3.67
N LEU A 62 -3.98 5.33 3.88
CA LEU A 62 -2.60 5.21 3.45
C LEU A 62 -2.46 5.24 1.92
N MET A 63 -3.35 4.57 1.20
CA MET A 63 -3.36 4.59 -0.26
C MET A 63 -3.77 5.95 -0.83
N ASP A 64 -4.73 6.63 -0.19
CA ASP A 64 -5.16 7.97 -0.59
C ASP A 64 -4.03 9.00 -0.42
N ALA A 65 -3.31 8.96 0.70
CA ALA A 65 -2.15 9.82 0.96
C ALA A 65 -0.98 9.60 -0.01
N ARG A 66 -0.87 8.38 -0.60
CA ARG A 66 0.11 8.13 -1.67
C ARG A 66 -0.30 8.71 -3.01
N ARG A 67 -1.60 8.93 -3.24
CA ARG A 67 -2.16 9.44 -4.49
C ARG A 67 -2.31 10.96 -4.49
N ASP A 68 -2.50 11.55 -3.31
CA ASP A 68 -2.69 12.99 -3.12
C ASP A 68 -1.75 13.52 -2.02
N GLU A 69 -0.86 14.42 -2.42
CA GLU A 69 0.14 15.06 -1.55
C GLU A 69 -0.49 15.89 -0.41
N ASN A 70 -1.77 16.28 -0.54
CA ASN A 70 -2.48 17.05 0.49
C ASN A 70 -3.14 16.16 1.55
N THR A 71 -3.23 14.85 1.30
CA THR A 71 -3.90 13.92 2.19
C THR A 71 -2.93 13.37 3.23
N LYS A 72 -3.15 13.71 4.51
CA LYS A 72 -2.34 13.21 5.63
C LYS A 72 -2.91 11.91 6.21
N VAL A 73 -2.06 10.90 6.34
CA VAL A 73 -2.43 9.62 6.99
C VAL A 73 -2.72 9.82 8.46
N LYS A 74 -3.91 9.39 8.90
CA LYS A 74 -4.28 9.40 10.32
C LYS A 74 -3.67 8.20 11.05
N LYS A 75 -2.85 8.46 12.06
CA LYS A 75 -2.28 7.45 12.98
C LYS A 75 -3.16 7.33 14.22
N PHE A 76 -3.44 6.10 14.64
CA PHE A 76 -4.24 5.78 15.82
C PHE A 76 -3.36 5.23 16.93
N LYS A 77 -3.73 5.49 18.19
CA LYS A 77 -2.95 5.03 19.34
C LYS A 77 -3.19 3.56 19.63
N THR A 78 -4.40 3.07 19.35
CA THR A 78 -4.81 1.68 19.64
C THR A 78 -5.51 1.03 18.45
N TYR A 79 -5.47 -0.30 18.40
CA TYR A 79 -6.24 -1.09 17.44
C TYR A 79 -7.76 -0.82 17.54
N LYS A 80 -8.27 -0.60 18.76
CA LYS A 80 -9.69 -0.31 18.99
C LYS A 80 -10.11 0.99 18.29
N GLU A 81 -9.33 2.06 18.45
CA GLU A 81 -9.59 3.34 17.77
C GLU A 81 -9.57 3.20 16.24
N LEU A 82 -8.60 2.45 15.70
CA LEU A 82 -8.53 2.17 14.26
C LEU A 82 -9.77 1.40 13.78
N ARG A 83 -10.19 0.37 14.52
CA ARG A 83 -11.37 -0.44 14.20
C ARG A 83 -12.64 0.41 14.20
N ASP A 84 -12.86 1.17 15.28
CA ASP A 84 -14.05 2.02 15.43
C ASP A 84 -14.11 3.08 14.34
N TYR A 85 -12.97 3.71 14.02
CA TYR A 85 -12.85 4.63 12.89
C TYR A 85 -13.23 3.95 11.57
N SER A 86 -12.62 2.80 11.25
CA SER A 86 -12.82 2.13 9.97
C SER A 86 -14.29 1.73 9.78
N HIS A 87 -14.95 1.21 10.83
CA HIS A 87 -16.37 0.88 10.78
C HIS A 87 -17.27 2.10 10.64
N LYS A 88 -16.95 3.19 11.35
CA LYS A 88 -17.73 4.43 11.30
C LYS A 88 -17.63 5.12 9.94
N THR A 89 -16.45 5.18 9.36
CA THR A 89 -16.20 5.85 8.07
C THR A 89 -16.44 4.95 6.88
N LYS A 90 -16.63 3.64 7.09
CA LYS A 90 -16.73 2.63 6.04
C LYS A 90 -15.51 2.62 5.09
N LYS A 91 -14.36 3.10 5.56
CA LYS A 91 -13.08 3.06 4.85
C LYS A 91 -12.49 1.66 4.89
N PHE A 92 -13.15 0.75 4.21
CA PHE A 92 -12.68 -0.58 3.88
C PHE A 92 -12.49 -0.64 2.38
N TYR A 93 -11.56 -1.49 1.92
CA TYR A 93 -11.48 -1.78 0.51
C TYR A 93 -12.77 -2.48 0.08
N PRO A 94 -13.48 -2.01 -0.98
CA PRO A 94 -14.74 -2.61 -1.41
C PRO A 94 -14.54 -4.10 -1.72
N LEU A 95 -15.47 -4.94 -1.27
CA LEU A 95 -15.37 -6.40 -1.42
C LEU A 95 -15.36 -6.83 -2.89
N ASP A 96 -16.10 -6.12 -3.74
CA ASP A 96 -16.21 -6.42 -5.17
C ASP A 96 -14.89 -6.13 -5.90
N ASP A 97 -14.20 -5.07 -5.48
CA ASP A 97 -12.86 -4.76 -5.98
C ASP A 97 -11.81 -5.73 -5.41
N ALA A 98 -12.00 -6.19 -4.16
CA ALA A 98 -11.10 -7.14 -3.50
C ALA A 98 -11.13 -8.53 -4.15
N LYS A 99 -12.28 -8.93 -4.70
CA LYS A 99 -12.47 -10.25 -5.31
C LYS A 99 -11.92 -10.37 -6.73
N GLY A 100 -11.65 -9.25 -7.41
CA GLY A 100 -11.12 -9.26 -8.78
C GLY A 100 -12.04 -9.95 -9.81
N GLU A 101 -11.65 -9.95 -11.08
CA GLU A 101 -12.39 -10.52 -12.22
C GLU A 101 -12.73 -12.03 -12.12
N LEU A 102 -12.20 -12.72 -11.11
CA LEU A 102 -12.46 -14.14 -10.83
C LEU A 102 -13.93 -14.44 -10.52
N SER A 103 -14.69 -13.48 -9.96
CA SER A 103 -16.12 -13.65 -9.69
C SER A 103 -17.03 -13.26 -10.86
N ARG A 104 -16.52 -12.59 -11.91
CA ARG A 104 -17.29 -12.24 -13.11
C ARG A 104 -17.24 -13.32 -14.20
N SER A 105 -16.51 -14.42 -13.94
CA SER A 105 -16.23 -15.50 -14.90
C SER A 105 -16.77 -16.87 -14.46
N LEU A 106 -17.60 -16.90 -13.41
CA LEU A 106 -18.37 -18.07 -12.92
C LEU A 106 -19.85 -17.69 -12.90
#